data_AF-A0A939LV98-F1
#
_entry.id   AF-A0A939LV98-F1
#
_cell.length_a   1.000
_cell.length_b   1.000
_cell.length_c   1.000
_cell.angle_alpha   90.00
_cell.angle_beta   90.00
_cell.angle_gamma   90.00
#
_symmetry.space_group_name_H-M   'P 1'
#
loop_
_entity.id
_entity.type
_entity.pdbx_description
1 polymer ?
#
loop_
_entity_poly.entity_id
_entity_poly.type
_entity_poly.pdbx_seq_one_letter_code
_entity_poly.pdbx_strand_id
1 'polypeptide(L)'
;MSATMPEPEDLRLWRERQRAGLPTPWEDAGIRLLEDDEVPELLDDSYLTEDDLAEPGIRANVRAMAETNALIAWVAEEDGERAYGYWNGPADPSAAAEEQADGGAASGPALVSLDTEGQYMMLAGRTLTEALCAEAAEYEDGNFAALVARARGLAAETDAGLAASLVTGEAIAELRNPAIEGPGRYRDARYAALRQEDSGEGAEEPDPAPDPVPAPTAPPAPSELPEDLLRWRARAAAGETAPWDRFGVRFLAEAELPSEVVRSEARAAESGVERDRIEAEATRATTELATWVLESDDGVALGYWHGPEGTPTDAAPLALLEPSEWFDAVRGRTLTDAMCLAFGEYEDELIAPLARECRALGFEVAADAYDDFPEPQTDGPSTYRYEFKKRLEERARTAGIEAAEAAAEERARRSAMAPRAEAVVTGELPTLIAALGHGADDAEAQAALALFGPPFERSQYPVGAVTRTYYVAERKHAELIFEDGVLEDVRIWVRGSDERGAYARPEGLIDGVGPDTTREQILERFGTPEWSNAHADRFWTAEDAPNRVFVRFEYVDGQVSDISLTRESPEQ
;
A
#
# COMPACT_ATOMS: atom_id res chain seq x y z
N MET A 1 -30.85 0.10 2.25
CA MET A 1 -31.46 -0.72 1.18
C MET A 1 -30.94 -0.16 -0.14
N SER A 2 -29.79 -0.65 -0.61
CA SER A 2 -29.27 -0.27 -1.93
C SER A 2 -30.25 -0.73 -3.00
N ALA A 3 -30.50 0.11 -3.99
CA ALA A 3 -31.26 -0.29 -5.16
C ALA A 3 -30.50 -1.43 -5.84
N THR A 4 -31.12 -2.61 -5.92
CA THR A 4 -30.54 -3.76 -6.61
C THR A 4 -30.38 -3.37 -8.07
N MET A 5 -29.13 -3.33 -8.56
CA MET A 5 -28.89 -3.10 -9.98
C MET A 5 -29.58 -4.20 -10.79
N PRO A 6 -30.14 -3.87 -11.97
CA PRO A 6 -30.62 -4.90 -12.88
C PRO A 6 -29.47 -5.85 -13.23
N GLU A 7 -29.73 -7.16 -13.17
CA GLU A 7 -28.74 -8.18 -13.51
C GLU A 7 -28.25 -8.00 -14.97
N PRO A 8 -26.94 -7.87 -15.19
CA PRO A 8 -26.38 -7.76 -16.54
C PRO A 8 -26.76 -8.96 -17.42
N GLU A 9 -27.04 -8.71 -18.69
CA GLU A 9 -27.57 -9.74 -19.60
C GLU A 9 -26.63 -10.94 -19.77
N ASP A 10 -25.32 -10.70 -19.79
CA ASP A 10 -24.33 -11.74 -19.94
C ASP A 10 -24.14 -12.57 -18.66
N LEU A 11 -24.16 -11.94 -17.48
CA LEU A 11 -24.22 -12.67 -16.21
C LEU A 11 -25.44 -13.60 -16.16
N ARG A 12 -26.63 -13.08 -16.50
CA ARG A 12 -27.87 -13.87 -16.53
C ARG A 12 -27.75 -15.08 -17.46
N LEU A 13 -27.21 -14.88 -18.67
CA LEU A 13 -26.97 -15.95 -19.63
C LEU A 13 -26.08 -17.05 -19.04
N TRP A 14 -24.95 -16.69 -18.45
CA TRP A 14 -23.98 -17.68 -17.95
C TRP A 14 -24.50 -18.42 -16.72
N ARG A 15 -25.21 -17.74 -15.81
CA ARG A 15 -25.91 -18.40 -14.69
C ARG A 15 -26.99 -19.38 -15.19
N GLU A 16 -27.79 -19.01 -16.18
CA GLU A 16 -28.81 -19.90 -16.77
C GLU A 16 -28.18 -21.17 -17.37
N ARG A 17 -27.05 -21.03 -18.09
CA ARG A 17 -26.31 -22.18 -18.64
C ARG A 17 -25.71 -23.06 -17.53
N GLN A 18 -25.06 -22.45 -16.53
CA GLN A 18 -24.48 -23.18 -15.41
C GLN A 18 -25.55 -23.99 -14.65
N ARG A 19 -26.71 -23.39 -14.34
CA ARG A 19 -27.84 -24.08 -13.69
C ARG A 19 -28.39 -25.25 -14.52
N ALA A 20 -28.30 -25.16 -15.84
CA ALA A 20 -28.69 -26.22 -16.75
C ALA A 20 -27.63 -27.34 -16.89
N GLY A 21 -26.47 -27.21 -16.23
CA GLY A 21 -25.34 -28.13 -16.38
C GLY A 21 -24.74 -28.09 -17.79
N LEU A 22 -24.86 -26.93 -18.46
CA LEU A 22 -24.28 -26.69 -19.78
C LEU A 22 -22.92 -26.01 -19.65
N PRO A 23 -22.00 -26.26 -20.60
CA PRO A 23 -20.66 -25.70 -20.53
C PRO A 23 -20.66 -24.17 -20.59
N THR A 24 -19.77 -23.58 -19.81
CA THR A 24 -19.38 -22.17 -19.86
C THR A 24 -18.04 -22.02 -20.60
N PRO A 25 -17.63 -20.77 -20.95
CA PRO A 25 -16.35 -20.54 -21.62
C PRO A 25 -15.14 -20.82 -20.73
N TRP A 26 -15.32 -20.79 -19.41
CA TRP A 26 -14.24 -20.76 -18.41
C TRP A 26 -14.18 -21.98 -17.50
N GLU A 27 -14.91 -23.06 -17.81
CA GLU A 27 -14.89 -24.28 -16.98
C GLU A 27 -13.49 -24.84 -16.77
N ASP A 28 -12.62 -24.72 -17.77
CA ASP A 28 -11.24 -25.22 -17.71
C ASP A 28 -10.35 -24.35 -16.80
N ALA A 29 -10.73 -23.08 -16.60
CA ALA A 29 -10.07 -22.14 -15.70
C ALA A 29 -10.63 -22.20 -14.26
N GLY A 30 -11.52 -23.15 -13.94
CA GLY A 30 -12.09 -23.25 -12.58
C GLY A 30 -13.06 -22.13 -12.21
N ILE A 31 -13.46 -21.27 -13.16
CA ILE A 31 -14.34 -20.13 -12.87
C ILE A 31 -15.80 -20.60 -12.77
N ARG A 32 -16.41 -20.32 -11.62
CA ARG A 32 -17.80 -20.63 -11.27
C ARG A 32 -18.59 -19.37 -11.01
N LEU A 33 -19.80 -19.28 -11.57
CA LEU A 33 -20.71 -18.17 -11.33
C LEU A 33 -21.44 -18.38 -10.00
N LEU A 34 -21.52 -17.34 -9.18
CA LEU A 34 -22.19 -17.37 -7.87
C LEU A 34 -23.69 -17.14 -8.03
N GLU A 35 -24.51 -17.72 -7.16
CA GLU A 35 -25.93 -17.35 -7.03
C GLU A 35 -26.11 -16.01 -6.27
N ASP A 36 -27.31 -15.42 -6.26
CA ASP A 36 -27.53 -14.06 -5.72
C ASP A 36 -27.25 -13.93 -4.21
N ASP A 37 -27.40 -15.00 -3.45
CA ASP A 37 -27.16 -15.07 -2.01
C ASP A 37 -25.85 -15.77 -1.64
N GLU A 38 -25.07 -16.14 -2.65
CA GLU A 38 -23.80 -16.82 -2.48
C GLU A 38 -22.66 -15.79 -2.39
N VAL A 39 -21.73 -16.03 -1.46
CA VAL A 39 -20.52 -15.22 -1.28
C VAL A 39 -19.30 -16.06 -1.64
N PRO A 40 -18.26 -15.47 -2.25
CA PRO A 40 -17.02 -16.19 -2.52
C PRO A 40 -16.39 -16.72 -1.24
N GLU A 41 -15.77 -17.91 -1.30
CA GLU A 41 -15.02 -18.47 -0.14
C GLU A 41 -13.90 -17.54 0.33
N LEU A 42 -13.35 -16.74 -0.57
CA LEU A 42 -12.28 -15.78 -0.32
C LEU A 42 -12.65 -14.66 0.67
N LEU A 43 -13.95 -14.48 0.93
CA LEU A 43 -14.44 -13.50 1.91
C LEU A 43 -14.53 -14.08 3.33
N ASP A 44 -14.27 -15.37 3.50
CA ASP A 44 -14.29 -16.02 4.80
C ASP A 44 -13.06 -15.62 5.62
N ASP A 45 -13.29 -14.82 6.65
CA ASP A 45 -12.31 -14.42 7.65
C ASP A 45 -12.31 -15.33 8.90
N SER A 46 -13.08 -16.43 8.89
CA SER A 46 -13.22 -17.34 10.03
C SER A 46 -11.94 -18.10 10.40
N TYR A 47 -10.91 -18.02 9.58
CA TYR A 47 -9.57 -18.53 9.89
C TYR A 47 -8.84 -17.67 10.93
N LEU A 48 -9.28 -16.42 11.16
CA LEU A 48 -8.72 -15.54 12.18
C LEU A 48 -9.25 -15.90 13.56
N THR A 49 -8.34 -16.00 14.53
CA THR A 49 -8.67 -16.27 15.92
C THR A 49 -9.03 -14.99 16.68
N GLU A 50 -9.63 -15.13 17.87
CA GLU A 50 -9.86 -13.97 18.76
C GLU A 50 -8.55 -13.24 19.09
N ASP A 51 -7.43 -13.96 19.22
CA ASP A 51 -6.11 -13.39 19.45
C ASP A 51 -5.61 -12.58 18.23
N ASP A 52 -5.87 -13.05 17.01
CA ASP A 52 -5.52 -12.30 15.78
C ASP A 52 -6.35 -11.01 15.69
N LEU A 53 -7.65 -11.08 15.98
CA LEU A 53 -8.55 -9.92 15.97
C LEU A 53 -8.31 -8.95 17.13
N ALA A 54 -7.54 -9.35 18.15
CA ALA A 54 -7.08 -8.46 19.20
C ALA A 54 -6.00 -7.47 18.69
N GLU A 55 -5.24 -7.84 17.64
CA GLU A 55 -4.25 -6.95 17.04
C GLU A 55 -4.94 -5.81 16.25
N PRO A 56 -4.67 -4.52 16.59
CA PRO A 56 -5.39 -3.39 15.99
C PRO A 56 -5.26 -3.24 14.47
N GLY A 57 -4.08 -3.50 13.91
CA GLY A 57 -3.85 -3.53 12.47
C GLY A 57 -4.62 -4.67 11.77
N ILE A 58 -4.63 -5.89 12.31
CA ILE A 58 -5.41 -6.99 11.73
C ILE A 58 -6.90 -6.64 11.76
N ARG A 59 -7.42 -6.19 12.91
CA ARG A 59 -8.81 -5.76 13.04
C ARG A 59 -9.18 -4.63 12.09
N ALA A 60 -8.33 -3.60 11.98
CA ALA A 60 -8.54 -2.50 11.05
C ALA A 60 -8.56 -2.98 9.59
N ASN A 61 -7.68 -3.92 9.22
CA ASN A 61 -7.63 -4.47 7.88
C ASN A 61 -8.88 -5.30 7.55
N VAL A 62 -9.27 -6.21 8.45
CA VAL A 62 -10.49 -7.03 8.32
C VAL A 62 -11.71 -6.14 8.16
N ARG A 63 -11.83 -5.11 9.00
CA ARG A 63 -12.94 -4.15 8.91
C ARG A 63 -12.91 -3.33 7.62
N ALA A 64 -11.73 -2.89 7.18
CA ALA A 64 -11.60 -2.18 5.90
C ALA A 64 -12.00 -3.07 4.72
N MET A 65 -11.58 -4.34 4.71
CA MET A 65 -11.98 -5.31 3.70
C MET A 65 -13.49 -5.57 3.74
N ALA A 66 -14.08 -5.79 4.92
CA ALA A 66 -15.51 -5.98 5.06
C ALA A 66 -16.33 -4.79 4.53
N GLU A 67 -15.90 -3.56 4.82
CA GLU A 67 -16.53 -2.34 4.32
C GLU A 67 -16.40 -2.22 2.78
N THR A 68 -15.24 -2.55 2.21
CA THR A 68 -15.03 -2.58 0.75
C THR A 68 -15.86 -3.68 0.08
N ASN A 69 -15.86 -4.90 0.62
CA ASN A 69 -16.60 -6.04 0.10
C ASN A 69 -18.11 -5.80 0.10
N ALA A 70 -18.63 -5.03 1.07
CA ALA A 70 -20.03 -4.63 1.10
C ALA A 70 -20.45 -3.70 -0.06
N LEU A 71 -19.48 -3.09 -0.76
CA LEU A 71 -19.70 -2.25 -1.93
C LEU A 71 -19.51 -3.02 -3.26
N ILE A 72 -19.17 -4.31 -3.20
CA ILE A 72 -18.99 -5.16 -4.37
C ILE A 72 -20.15 -6.14 -4.49
N ALA A 73 -20.75 -6.22 -5.67
CA ALA A 73 -21.68 -7.30 -6.00
C ALA A 73 -20.89 -8.47 -6.60
N TRP A 74 -20.59 -9.48 -5.79
CA TRP A 74 -19.84 -10.67 -6.20
C TRP A 74 -20.67 -11.58 -7.09
N VAL A 75 -20.09 -12.07 -8.18
CA VAL A 75 -20.83 -12.81 -9.23
C VAL A 75 -20.09 -14.03 -9.75
N ALA A 76 -18.79 -14.17 -9.49
CA ALA A 76 -18.03 -15.36 -9.82
C ALA A 76 -16.85 -15.57 -8.86
N GLU A 77 -16.32 -16.78 -8.82
CA GLU A 77 -15.09 -17.16 -8.12
C GLU A 77 -14.29 -18.17 -8.96
N GLU A 78 -12.99 -18.30 -8.69
CA GLU A 78 -12.06 -19.22 -9.32
C GLU A 78 -11.42 -20.09 -8.23
N ASP A 79 -11.90 -21.32 -8.03
CA ASP A 79 -11.34 -22.36 -7.14
C ASP A 79 -10.71 -21.88 -5.80
N GLY A 80 -11.28 -20.82 -5.20
CA GLY A 80 -10.76 -20.20 -3.96
C GLY A 80 -9.52 -19.29 -4.14
N GLU A 81 -9.00 -19.12 -5.35
CA GLU A 81 -7.87 -18.24 -5.65
C GLU A 81 -8.29 -16.80 -5.91
N ARG A 82 -9.44 -16.61 -6.57
CA ARG A 82 -9.95 -15.29 -6.93
C ARG A 82 -11.47 -15.18 -6.82
N ALA A 83 -11.94 -13.97 -6.55
CA ALA A 83 -13.35 -13.60 -6.60
C ALA A 83 -13.55 -12.44 -7.57
N TYR A 84 -14.70 -12.41 -8.25
CA TYR A 84 -15.03 -11.41 -9.27
C TYR A 84 -16.37 -10.76 -8.99
N GLY A 85 -16.43 -9.44 -9.18
CA GLY A 85 -17.63 -8.68 -8.86
C GLY A 85 -17.76 -7.36 -9.60
N TYR A 86 -18.87 -6.68 -9.35
CA TYR A 86 -19.13 -5.32 -9.81
C TYR A 86 -18.91 -4.34 -8.66
N TRP A 87 -17.94 -3.44 -8.83
CA TRP A 87 -17.65 -2.35 -7.91
C TRP A 87 -18.71 -1.25 -8.03
N ASN A 88 -19.48 -1.04 -6.96
CA ASN A 88 -20.50 0.01 -6.89
C ASN A 88 -19.96 1.34 -6.36
N GLY A 89 -18.76 1.33 -5.77
CA GLY A 89 -18.15 2.50 -5.15
C GLY A 89 -18.84 2.98 -3.88
N PRO A 90 -18.22 3.91 -3.14
CA PRO A 90 -18.83 4.54 -1.96
C PRO A 90 -19.86 5.63 -2.30
N ALA A 91 -20.21 5.82 -3.58
CA ALA A 91 -21.00 6.96 -4.04
C ALA A 91 -22.46 6.94 -3.57
N ASP A 92 -22.97 8.12 -3.23
CA ASP A 92 -24.40 8.40 -3.07
C ASP A 92 -25.09 8.06 -4.41
N PRO A 93 -26.06 7.11 -4.45
CA PRO A 93 -26.73 6.72 -5.69
C PRO A 93 -27.42 7.88 -6.42
N SER A 94 -27.56 9.05 -5.78
CA SER A 94 -28.04 10.27 -6.42
C SER A 94 -27.01 11.01 -7.29
N ALA A 95 -25.71 10.94 -6.98
CA ALA A 95 -24.65 11.61 -7.75
C ALA A 95 -24.29 10.85 -9.05
N ALA A 96 -24.28 9.50 -8.99
CA ALA A 96 -24.06 8.66 -10.17
C ALA A 96 -25.17 8.81 -11.23
N ALA A 97 -26.39 9.17 -10.80
CA ALA A 97 -27.52 9.38 -11.70
C ALA A 97 -27.46 10.73 -12.46
N GLU A 98 -26.82 11.76 -11.89
CA GLU A 98 -26.62 13.05 -12.57
C GLU A 98 -25.52 12.99 -13.64
N GLU A 99 -24.44 12.23 -13.39
CA GLU A 99 -23.37 12.02 -14.39
C GLU A 99 -23.85 11.16 -15.58
N GLN A 100 -24.81 10.25 -15.35
CA GLN A 100 -25.49 9.49 -16.41
C GLN A 100 -26.46 10.33 -17.26
N ALA A 101 -26.91 11.49 -16.77
CA ALA A 101 -27.89 12.33 -17.46
C ALA A 101 -27.27 13.20 -18.57
N ASP A 102 -25.96 13.46 -18.53
CA ASP A 102 -25.26 14.38 -19.44
C ASP A 102 -24.73 13.72 -20.74
N GLY A 103 -25.17 12.50 -21.04
CA GLY A 103 -24.98 11.87 -22.36
C GLY A 103 -23.59 11.28 -22.61
N GLY A 104 -22.73 11.20 -21.58
CA GLY A 104 -21.57 10.31 -21.60
C GLY A 104 -22.05 8.86 -21.66
N ALA A 105 -21.45 8.04 -22.53
CA ALA A 105 -21.81 6.62 -22.66
C ALA A 105 -21.87 5.99 -21.27
N ALA A 106 -23.01 5.37 -20.94
CA ALA A 106 -23.27 4.79 -19.63
C ALA A 106 -22.14 3.84 -19.24
N SER A 107 -21.22 4.32 -18.39
CA SER A 107 -20.25 3.45 -17.74
C SER A 107 -21.06 2.65 -16.73
N GLY A 108 -21.30 1.39 -17.04
CA GLY A 108 -21.81 0.44 -16.06
C GLY A 108 -20.88 0.39 -14.83
N PRO A 109 -21.30 -0.30 -13.76
CA PRO A 109 -20.43 -0.57 -12.63
C PRO A 109 -19.15 -1.26 -13.12
N ALA A 110 -18.01 -0.85 -12.58
CA ALA A 110 -16.74 -1.38 -13.02
C ALA A 110 -16.53 -2.81 -12.49
N LEU A 111 -15.82 -3.64 -13.24
CA LEU A 111 -15.51 -5.00 -12.83
C LEU A 111 -14.25 -5.02 -11.95
N VAL A 112 -14.27 -5.85 -10.92
CA VAL A 112 -13.19 -6.00 -9.94
C VAL A 112 -12.88 -7.48 -9.73
N SER A 113 -11.60 -7.80 -9.49
CA SER A 113 -11.16 -9.05 -8.87
C SER A 113 -10.58 -8.82 -7.48
N LEU A 114 -10.69 -9.84 -6.63
CA LEU A 114 -10.03 -9.97 -5.33
C LEU A 114 -9.21 -11.27 -5.35
N ASP A 115 -7.97 -11.22 -4.86
CA ASP A 115 -7.09 -12.39 -4.74
C ASP A 115 -6.90 -12.87 -3.28
N THR A 116 -6.17 -13.97 -3.10
CA THR A 116 -5.85 -14.57 -1.79
C THR A 116 -4.99 -13.68 -0.88
N GLU A 117 -4.36 -12.63 -1.42
CA GLU A 117 -3.61 -11.65 -0.63
C GLU A 117 -4.49 -10.49 -0.15
N GLY A 118 -5.78 -10.50 -0.47
CA GLY A 118 -6.71 -9.43 -0.16
C GLY A 118 -6.52 -8.19 -1.04
N GLN A 119 -5.86 -8.34 -2.20
CA GLN A 119 -5.64 -7.24 -3.14
C GLN A 119 -6.81 -7.15 -4.12
N TYR A 120 -7.22 -5.91 -4.41
CA TYR A 120 -8.31 -5.63 -5.35
C TYR A 120 -7.74 -5.08 -6.65
N MET A 121 -8.16 -5.62 -7.79
CA MET A 121 -7.75 -5.15 -9.10
C MET A 121 -8.97 -4.80 -9.95
N MET A 122 -8.88 -3.69 -10.68
CA MET A 122 -9.90 -3.30 -11.66
C MET A 122 -9.70 -4.12 -12.93
N LEU A 123 -10.75 -4.78 -13.39
CA LEU A 123 -10.71 -5.61 -14.59
C LEU A 123 -11.03 -4.80 -15.82
N ALA A 124 -10.38 -5.15 -16.93
CA ALA A 124 -10.69 -4.60 -18.22
C ALA A 124 -11.90 -5.30 -18.83
N GLY A 125 -12.78 -4.56 -19.50
CA GLY A 125 -13.99 -5.09 -20.13
C GLY A 125 -15.24 -4.31 -19.76
N ARG A 126 -16.20 -4.26 -20.67
CA ARG A 126 -17.53 -3.65 -20.49
C ARG A 126 -18.58 -4.66 -20.00
N THR A 127 -18.29 -5.94 -20.15
CA THR A 127 -19.17 -7.04 -19.76
C THR A 127 -18.39 -8.03 -18.90
N LEU A 128 -19.07 -8.80 -18.06
CA LEU A 128 -18.43 -9.85 -17.26
C LEU A 128 -17.69 -10.82 -18.18
N THR A 129 -18.30 -11.12 -19.33
CA THR A 129 -17.72 -12.03 -20.33
C THR A 129 -16.38 -11.54 -20.84
N GLU A 130 -16.27 -10.26 -21.18
CA GLU A 130 -15.01 -9.65 -21.63
C GLU A 130 -13.93 -9.74 -20.55
N ALA A 131 -14.28 -9.38 -19.31
CA ALA A 131 -13.34 -9.38 -18.20
C ALA A 131 -12.84 -10.79 -17.85
N LEU A 132 -13.73 -11.77 -17.73
CA LEU A 132 -13.32 -13.14 -17.42
C LEU A 132 -12.55 -13.80 -18.57
N CYS A 133 -12.86 -13.47 -19.83
CA CYS A 133 -12.02 -13.92 -20.95
C CYS A 133 -10.63 -13.29 -20.92
N ALA A 134 -10.50 -12.02 -20.52
CA ALA A 134 -9.20 -11.36 -20.37
C ALA A 134 -8.39 -12.01 -19.25
N GLU A 135 -8.98 -12.17 -18.07
CA GLU A 135 -8.34 -12.81 -16.92
C GLU A 135 -7.91 -14.25 -17.20
N ALA A 136 -8.80 -15.08 -17.75
CA ALA A 136 -8.45 -16.47 -18.06
C ALA A 136 -7.37 -16.59 -19.17
N ALA A 137 -7.27 -15.61 -20.06
CA ALA A 137 -6.25 -15.60 -21.12
C ALA A 137 -4.84 -15.26 -20.61
N GLU A 138 -4.70 -14.61 -19.45
CA GLU A 138 -3.38 -14.35 -18.85
C GLU A 138 -2.70 -15.65 -18.38
N TYR A 139 -3.50 -16.67 -18.01
CA TYR A 139 -3.00 -17.94 -17.49
C TYR A 139 -2.87 -19.06 -18.54
N GLU A 140 -3.63 -18.98 -19.63
CA GLU A 140 -3.51 -19.87 -20.78
C GLU A 140 -2.87 -19.14 -21.97
N ASP A 141 -1.58 -19.42 -22.24
CA ASP A 141 -0.77 -18.88 -23.36
C ASP A 141 -1.59 -18.22 -24.50
N GLY A 142 -1.89 -16.93 -24.35
CA GLY A 142 -2.22 -15.99 -25.43
C GLY A 142 -3.52 -16.21 -26.22
N ASN A 143 -4.58 -16.82 -25.68
CA ASN A 143 -5.77 -17.12 -26.49
C ASN A 143 -7.09 -16.46 -26.09
N PHE A 144 -7.04 -15.19 -25.69
CA PHE A 144 -8.23 -14.33 -25.49
C PHE A 144 -9.22 -14.46 -26.66
N ALA A 145 -8.73 -14.43 -27.90
CA ALA A 145 -9.56 -14.55 -29.09
C ALA A 145 -10.34 -15.87 -29.16
N ALA A 146 -9.74 -17.01 -28.76
CA ALA A 146 -10.46 -18.28 -28.71
C ALA A 146 -11.45 -18.35 -27.56
N LEU A 147 -11.13 -17.80 -26.39
CA LEU A 147 -12.07 -17.72 -25.27
C LEU A 147 -13.30 -16.89 -25.66
N VAL A 148 -13.10 -15.75 -26.31
CA VAL A 148 -14.17 -14.93 -26.87
C VAL A 148 -14.96 -15.69 -27.94
N ALA A 149 -14.28 -16.39 -28.86
CA ALA A 149 -14.95 -17.18 -29.89
C ALA A 149 -15.79 -18.32 -29.30
N ARG A 150 -15.28 -18.99 -28.26
CA ARG A 150 -16.00 -20.01 -27.47
C ARG A 150 -17.22 -19.38 -26.79
N ALA A 151 -17.05 -18.25 -26.12
CA ALA A 151 -18.14 -17.53 -25.47
C ALA A 151 -19.25 -17.15 -26.45
N ARG A 152 -18.92 -16.58 -27.60
CA ARG A 152 -19.91 -16.26 -28.64
C ARG A 152 -20.59 -17.50 -29.20
N GLY A 153 -19.85 -18.59 -29.43
CA GLY A 153 -20.40 -19.86 -29.90
C GLY A 153 -21.44 -20.41 -28.95
N LEU A 154 -21.12 -20.46 -27.65
CA LEU A 154 -22.02 -20.94 -26.60
C LEU A 154 -23.21 -19.99 -26.39
N ALA A 155 -23.00 -18.67 -26.43
CA ALA A 155 -24.07 -17.68 -26.32
C ALA A 155 -25.08 -17.80 -27.47
N ALA A 156 -24.61 -18.04 -28.70
CA ALA A 156 -25.45 -18.15 -29.89
C ALA A 156 -26.40 -19.37 -29.86
N GLU A 157 -26.11 -20.39 -29.05
CA GLU A 157 -27.02 -21.52 -28.80
C GLU A 157 -28.27 -21.10 -28.02
N THR A 158 -28.16 -20.03 -27.21
CA THR A 158 -29.22 -19.54 -26.33
C THR A 158 -29.89 -18.29 -26.89
N ASP A 159 -29.10 -17.28 -27.25
CA ASP A 159 -29.56 -15.99 -27.75
C ASP A 159 -28.55 -15.41 -28.76
N ALA A 160 -28.90 -15.45 -30.04
CA ALA A 160 -28.06 -14.95 -31.12
C ALA A 160 -27.88 -13.42 -31.12
N GLY A 161 -28.78 -12.67 -30.47
CA GLY A 161 -28.69 -11.22 -30.32
C GLY A 161 -27.65 -10.83 -29.27
N LEU A 162 -27.68 -11.50 -28.11
CA LEU A 162 -26.70 -11.33 -27.05
C LEU A 162 -25.31 -11.79 -27.50
N ALA A 163 -25.22 -12.90 -28.24
CA ALA A 163 -23.94 -13.37 -28.81
C ALA A 163 -23.27 -12.34 -29.74
N ALA A 164 -24.05 -11.51 -30.42
CA ALA A 164 -23.55 -10.46 -31.30
C ALA A 164 -23.13 -9.18 -30.54
N SER A 165 -23.65 -8.95 -29.34
CA SER A 165 -23.25 -7.83 -28.47
C SER A 165 -22.08 -8.16 -27.55
N LEU A 166 -21.73 -9.44 -27.39
CA LEU A 166 -20.55 -9.87 -26.66
C LEU A 166 -19.27 -9.54 -27.43
N VAL A 167 -18.47 -8.63 -26.86
CA VAL A 167 -17.09 -8.30 -27.24
C VAL A 167 -17.01 -7.54 -28.57
N THR A 168 -16.52 -6.29 -28.61
CA THR A 168 -16.25 -5.62 -29.91
C THR A 168 -14.81 -5.75 -30.38
N GLY A 169 -13.91 -6.31 -29.57
CA GLY A 169 -12.50 -6.48 -29.92
C GLY A 169 -11.72 -5.16 -30.04
N GLU A 170 -12.35 -4.02 -29.75
CA GLU A 170 -11.65 -2.77 -29.49
C GLU A 170 -10.95 -2.89 -28.13
N ALA A 171 -9.69 -2.50 -28.11
CA ALA A 171 -8.64 -2.89 -27.18
C ALA A 171 -9.07 -2.98 -25.70
N ILE A 172 -8.82 -4.14 -25.08
CA ILE A 172 -8.85 -4.36 -23.63
C ILE A 172 -8.01 -3.29 -22.89
N ALA A 173 -6.93 -2.81 -23.51
CA ALA A 173 -6.06 -1.76 -22.99
C ALA A 173 -6.76 -0.40 -22.82
N GLU A 174 -7.72 -0.05 -23.68
CA GLU A 174 -8.44 1.25 -23.62
C GLU A 174 -9.58 1.24 -22.58
N LEU A 175 -9.93 0.08 -22.01
CA LEU A 175 -11.08 -0.08 -21.11
C LEU A 175 -10.75 0.09 -19.63
N ARG A 176 -9.48 0.31 -19.27
CA ARG A 176 -9.12 0.70 -17.90
C ARG A 176 -9.50 2.18 -17.72
N ASN A 177 -10.63 2.44 -17.04
CA ASN A 177 -11.02 3.81 -16.69
C ASN A 177 -10.25 4.28 -15.45
N PRO A 178 -9.24 5.17 -15.58
CA PRO A 178 -8.42 5.62 -14.45
C PRO A 178 -9.17 6.58 -13.51
N ALA A 179 -10.37 7.06 -13.88
CA ALA A 179 -11.09 8.08 -13.13
C ALA A 179 -11.94 7.53 -11.96
N ILE A 180 -12.21 6.22 -11.92
CA ILE A 180 -12.99 5.62 -10.84
C ILE A 180 -12.04 5.28 -9.69
N GLU A 181 -12.32 5.79 -8.48
CA GLU A 181 -11.62 5.36 -7.28
C GLU A 181 -11.83 3.85 -7.09
N GLY A 182 -10.76 3.08 -7.34
CA GLY A 182 -10.81 1.63 -7.30
C GLY A 182 -10.98 1.09 -5.88
N PRO A 183 -11.54 -0.12 -5.73
CA PRO A 183 -11.78 -0.77 -4.43
C PRO A 183 -10.50 -0.91 -3.59
N GLY A 184 -9.33 -1.10 -4.23
CA GLY A 184 -8.04 -1.15 -3.52
C GLY A 184 -7.71 0.16 -2.82
N ARG A 185 -7.82 1.30 -3.53
CA ARG A 185 -7.60 2.63 -2.95
C ARG A 185 -8.60 2.92 -1.83
N TYR A 186 -9.86 2.57 -2.03
CA TYR A 186 -10.89 2.72 -1.00
C TYR A 186 -10.56 1.89 0.25
N ARG A 187 -10.18 0.61 0.08
CA ARG A 187 -9.76 -0.26 1.19
C ARG A 187 -8.58 0.33 1.95
N ASP A 188 -7.56 0.81 1.24
CA ASP A 188 -6.35 1.37 1.87
C ASP A 188 -6.66 2.65 2.65
N ALA A 189 -7.48 3.54 2.07
CA ALA A 189 -7.93 4.76 2.75
C ALA A 189 -8.76 4.43 4.01
N ARG A 190 -9.64 3.43 3.95
CA ARG A 190 -10.40 2.95 5.11
C ARG A 190 -9.51 2.31 6.15
N TYR A 191 -8.56 1.47 5.76
CA TYR A 191 -7.59 0.86 6.67
C TYR A 191 -6.79 1.92 7.43
N ALA A 192 -6.27 2.94 6.73
CA ALA A 192 -5.54 4.03 7.34
C ALA A 192 -6.40 4.81 8.36
N ALA A 193 -7.65 5.12 8.00
CA ALA A 193 -8.58 5.80 8.90
C ALA A 193 -8.90 4.96 10.15
N LEU A 194 -9.16 3.66 9.98
CA LEU A 194 -9.44 2.73 11.07
C LEU A 194 -8.25 2.53 12.00
N ARG A 195 -7.02 2.50 11.45
CA ARG A 195 -5.81 2.48 12.27
C ARG A 195 -5.65 3.72 13.15
N GLN A 196 -6.04 4.90 12.65
CA GLN A 196 -6.03 6.13 13.43
C GLN A 196 -7.13 6.13 14.51
N GLU A 197 -8.31 5.61 14.20
CA GLU A 197 -9.38 5.42 15.19
C GLU A 197 -8.93 4.51 16.34
N ASP A 198 -8.24 3.42 16.01
CA ASP A 198 -7.81 2.41 16.98
C ASP A 198 -6.54 2.79 17.77
N SER A 199 -5.65 3.62 17.23
CA SER A 199 -4.42 4.04 17.93
C SER A 199 -4.66 5.10 19.00
N GLY A 200 -5.76 5.87 18.92
CA GLY A 200 -6.04 6.98 19.84
C GLY A 200 -5.00 8.12 19.79
N GLU A 201 -4.06 8.08 18.84
CA GLU A 201 -3.01 9.07 18.65
C GLU A 201 -3.44 10.08 17.58
N GLY A 202 -3.62 11.34 17.98
CA GLY A 202 -3.92 12.44 17.05
C GLY A 202 -2.76 12.64 16.06
N ALA A 203 -3.11 12.90 14.80
CA ALA A 203 -2.18 13.02 13.67
C ALA A 203 -0.89 13.79 14.01
N GLU A 204 0.25 13.08 13.96
CA GLU A 204 1.57 13.68 14.04
C GLU A 204 1.83 14.54 12.79
N GLU A 205 2.35 15.76 13.00
CA GLU A 205 2.83 16.62 11.92
C GLU A 205 4.00 15.95 11.19
N PRO A 206 4.08 16.05 9.85
CA PRO A 206 5.15 15.42 9.09
C PRO A 206 6.51 16.05 9.42
N ASP A 207 7.51 15.18 9.63
CA ASP A 207 8.89 15.56 9.93
C ASP A 207 9.52 16.41 8.80
N PRO A 208 10.48 17.29 9.12
CA PRO A 208 11.13 18.14 8.13
C PRO A 208 11.92 17.30 7.11
N ALA A 209 11.74 17.62 5.83
CA ALA A 209 12.37 16.91 4.73
C ALA A 209 13.91 16.87 4.83
N PRO A 210 14.55 15.73 4.52
CA PRO A 210 16.01 15.60 4.52
C PRO A 210 16.68 16.46 3.45
N ASP A 211 17.97 16.77 3.65
CA ASP A 211 18.81 17.57 2.74
C ASP A 211 18.86 16.96 1.31
N PRO A 212 18.90 17.77 0.24
CA PRO A 212 18.91 17.27 -1.14
C PRO A 212 20.19 16.50 -1.50
N VAL A 213 20.07 15.41 -2.27
CA VAL A 213 21.23 14.72 -2.88
C VAL A 213 21.91 15.68 -3.86
N PRO A 214 23.26 15.75 -3.91
CA PRO A 214 23.94 16.55 -4.92
C PRO A 214 23.51 16.07 -6.31
N ALA A 215 22.85 16.96 -7.05
CA ALA A 215 22.37 16.68 -8.39
C ALA A 215 23.52 16.17 -9.28
N PRO A 216 23.27 15.20 -10.16
CA PRO A 216 24.27 14.80 -11.14
C PRO A 216 24.73 16.04 -11.93
N THR A 217 26.03 16.09 -12.22
CA THR A 217 26.58 17.15 -13.06
C THR A 217 25.89 17.07 -14.41
N ALA A 218 25.21 18.15 -14.81
CA ALA A 218 24.50 18.20 -16.09
C ALA A 218 25.41 17.74 -17.25
N PRO A 219 24.88 16.96 -18.21
CA PRO A 219 25.67 16.47 -19.32
C PRO A 219 26.32 17.64 -20.08
N PRO A 220 27.50 17.42 -20.69
CA PRO A 220 28.13 18.42 -21.55
C PRO A 220 27.15 18.83 -22.66
N ALA A 221 27.20 20.09 -23.09
CA ALA A 221 26.38 20.58 -24.20
C ALA A 221 26.49 19.60 -25.39
N PRO A 222 25.37 19.26 -26.05
CA PRO A 222 25.34 18.19 -27.03
C PRO A 222 26.43 18.41 -28.09
N SER A 223 27.18 17.35 -28.38
CA SER A 223 27.96 17.26 -29.62
C SER A 223 27.02 17.36 -30.82
N GLU A 224 27.57 17.46 -32.03
CA GLU A 224 26.76 17.50 -33.26
C GLU A 224 25.66 16.43 -33.21
N LEU A 225 24.40 16.85 -33.35
CA LEU A 225 23.25 15.95 -33.28
C LEU A 225 23.36 14.88 -34.38
N PRO A 226 22.97 13.62 -34.11
CA PRO A 226 22.97 12.57 -35.12
C PRO A 226 22.19 12.95 -36.38
N GLU A 227 22.73 12.57 -37.55
CA GLU A 227 22.19 12.97 -38.86
C GLU A 227 20.74 12.53 -39.04
N ASP A 228 20.37 11.35 -38.56
CA ASP A 228 19.03 10.79 -38.69
C ASP A 228 17.99 11.56 -37.87
N LEU A 229 18.33 12.00 -36.65
CA LEU A 229 17.50 12.92 -35.87
C LEU A 229 17.29 14.25 -36.59
N LEU A 230 18.36 14.85 -37.14
CA LEU A 230 18.28 16.11 -37.88
C LEU A 230 17.36 15.96 -39.11
N ARG A 231 17.45 14.82 -39.81
CA ARG A 231 16.58 14.50 -40.95
C ARG A 231 15.12 14.33 -40.53
N TRP A 232 14.84 13.63 -39.43
CA TRP A 232 13.49 13.48 -38.92
C TRP A 232 12.87 14.83 -38.52
N ARG A 233 13.60 15.67 -37.78
CA ARG A 233 13.17 17.03 -37.43
C ARG A 233 12.90 17.89 -38.67
N ALA A 234 13.75 17.80 -39.70
CA ALA A 234 13.54 18.53 -40.95
C ALA A 234 12.27 18.08 -41.69
N ARG A 235 11.98 16.78 -41.73
CA ARG A 235 10.73 16.23 -42.32
C ARG A 235 9.50 16.69 -41.55
N ALA A 236 9.53 16.60 -40.21
CA ALA A 236 8.44 17.06 -39.36
C ALA A 236 8.17 18.56 -39.54
N ALA A 237 9.21 19.39 -39.59
CA ALA A 237 9.10 20.83 -39.85
C ALA A 237 8.55 21.15 -41.25
N ALA A 238 8.79 20.29 -42.23
CA ALA A 238 8.23 20.39 -43.57
C ALA A 238 6.79 19.87 -43.69
N GLY A 239 6.23 19.27 -42.63
CA GLY A 239 4.91 18.63 -42.65
C GLY A 239 4.86 17.40 -43.55
N GLU A 240 6.01 16.73 -43.75
CA GLU A 240 6.06 15.49 -44.51
C GLU A 240 5.58 14.32 -43.65
N THR A 241 4.78 13.43 -44.24
CA THR A 241 4.29 12.25 -43.54
C THR A 241 5.44 11.32 -43.13
N ALA A 242 5.32 10.76 -41.93
CA ALA A 242 6.22 9.76 -41.38
C ALA A 242 5.44 8.51 -40.93
N PRO A 243 6.08 7.33 -40.85
CA PRO A 243 5.45 6.13 -40.30
C PRO A 243 4.94 6.32 -38.87
N TRP A 244 5.53 7.27 -38.15
CA TRP A 244 5.29 7.54 -36.74
C TRP A 244 4.10 8.44 -36.46
N ASP A 245 3.53 9.08 -37.49
CA ASP A 245 2.39 9.99 -37.33
C ASP A 245 1.18 9.26 -36.73
N ARG A 246 1.08 7.94 -36.95
CA ARG A 246 0.01 7.08 -36.39
C ARG A 246 0.12 6.82 -34.89
N PHE A 247 1.26 7.15 -34.27
CA PHE A 247 1.51 7.01 -32.83
C PHE A 247 1.59 8.38 -32.12
N GLY A 248 1.20 9.46 -32.81
CA GLY A 248 1.21 10.79 -32.22
C GLY A 248 2.60 11.33 -31.89
N VAL A 249 3.66 10.85 -32.57
CA VAL A 249 5.03 11.24 -32.22
C VAL A 249 5.27 12.73 -32.41
N ARG A 250 5.76 13.37 -31.34
CA ARG A 250 6.18 14.76 -31.29
C ARG A 250 7.67 14.84 -30.96
N PHE A 251 8.41 15.64 -31.72
CA PHE A 251 9.81 15.95 -31.40
C PHE A 251 9.89 16.97 -30.26
N LEU A 252 10.67 16.65 -29.25
CA LEU A 252 10.91 17.48 -28.07
C LEU A 252 11.91 18.60 -28.40
N ALA A 253 11.71 19.77 -27.77
CA ALA A 253 12.65 20.88 -27.82
C ALA A 253 13.92 20.54 -27.01
N GLU A 254 14.99 21.33 -27.21
CA GLU A 254 16.22 21.18 -26.43
C GLU A 254 15.92 21.40 -24.93
N ALA A 255 16.34 20.45 -24.09
CA ALA A 255 16.08 20.40 -22.65
C ALA A 255 14.59 20.27 -22.23
N GLU A 256 13.68 19.97 -23.15
CA GLU A 256 12.31 19.59 -22.80
C GLU A 256 12.30 18.17 -22.21
N LEU A 257 11.68 18.01 -21.03
CA LEU A 257 11.52 16.71 -20.39
C LEU A 257 10.27 15.99 -20.92
N PRO A 258 10.28 14.64 -21.00
CA PRO A 258 9.08 13.86 -21.25
C PRO A 258 7.97 14.17 -20.25
N SER A 259 6.71 14.14 -20.70
CA SER A 259 5.55 14.44 -19.87
C SER A 259 5.39 13.49 -18.68
N GLU A 260 5.82 12.23 -18.84
CA GLU A 260 5.73 11.24 -17.75
C GLU A 260 6.59 11.62 -16.54
N VAL A 261 7.73 12.28 -16.76
CA VAL A 261 8.59 12.75 -15.65
C VAL A 261 7.87 13.83 -14.85
N VAL A 262 7.16 14.73 -15.53
CA VAL A 262 6.35 15.78 -14.90
C VAL A 262 5.18 15.15 -14.12
N ARG A 263 4.56 14.11 -14.65
CA ARG A 263 3.47 13.38 -13.96
C ARG A 263 3.97 12.63 -12.74
N SER A 264 5.13 11.97 -12.83
CA SER A 264 5.75 11.27 -11.70
C SER A 264 6.05 12.22 -10.54
N GLU A 265 6.62 13.40 -10.82
CA GLU A 265 6.86 14.44 -9.81
C GLU A 265 5.54 14.94 -9.17
N ALA A 266 4.48 15.13 -9.96
CA ALA A 266 3.18 15.54 -9.44
C ALA A 266 2.56 14.46 -8.53
N ARG A 267 2.60 13.18 -8.94
CA ARG A 267 2.10 12.04 -8.15
C ARG A 267 2.79 11.95 -6.78
N ALA A 268 4.11 12.08 -6.75
CA ALA A 268 4.88 12.05 -5.51
C ALA A 268 4.58 13.23 -4.58
N ALA A 269 4.36 14.43 -5.14
CA ALA A 269 3.98 15.60 -4.35
C ALA A 269 2.58 15.46 -3.73
N GLU A 270 1.65 14.78 -4.41
CA GLU A 270 0.29 14.56 -3.93
C GLU A 270 0.18 13.48 -2.86
N SER A 271 0.98 12.41 -2.93
CA SER A 271 0.83 11.28 -2.02
C SER A 271 1.43 11.52 -0.63
N GLY A 272 2.52 12.31 -0.53
CA GLY A 272 3.27 12.49 0.71
C GLY A 272 3.96 11.20 1.21
N VAL A 273 3.90 10.12 0.44
CA VAL A 273 4.53 8.84 0.78
C VAL A 273 6.00 8.89 0.36
N GLU A 274 6.90 8.60 1.30
CA GLU A 274 8.36 8.65 1.06
C GLU A 274 8.80 7.74 -0.11
N ARG A 275 8.14 6.60 -0.28
CA ARG A 275 8.37 5.68 -1.42
C ARG A 275 8.15 6.39 -2.76
N ASP A 276 7.07 7.12 -2.92
CA ASP A 276 6.73 7.78 -4.19
C ASP A 276 7.69 8.93 -4.46
N ARG A 277 8.12 9.65 -3.42
CA ARG A 277 9.18 10.65 -3.50
C ARG A 277 10.50 10.05 -3.99
N ILE A 278 10.90 8.89 -3.45
CA ILE A 278 12.10 8.18 -3.87
C ILE A 278 12.00 7.74 -5.35
N GLU A 279 10.85 7.22 -5.78
CA GLU A 279 10.62 6.83 -7.18
C GLU A 279 10.72 8.03 -8.12
N ALA A 280 10.04 9.14 -7.80
CA ALA A 280 10.09 10.35 -8.61
C ALA A 280 11.49 10.96 -8.67
N GLU A 281 12.24 10.98 -7.56
CA GLU A 281 13.62 11.46 -7.53
C GLU A 281 14.55 10.58 -8.38
N ALA A 282 14.39 9.24 -8.32
CA ALA A 282 15.16 8.32 -9.15
C ALA A 282 14.83 8.47 -10.65
N THR A 283 13.55 8.61 -11.00
CA THR A 283 13.08 8.86 -12.37
C THR A 283 13.64 10.19 -12.90
N ARG A 284 13.59 11.25 -12.10
CA ARG A 284 14.16 12.56 -12.47
C ARG A 284 15.66 12.51 -12.67
N ALA A 285 16.41 11.97 -11.69
CA ALA A 285 17.87 11.90 -11.76
C ALA A 285 18.34 11.07 -12.97
N THR A 286 17.62 10.02 -13.33
CA THR A 286 17.88 9.23 -14.54
C THR A 286 17.57 10.04 -15.80
N THR A 287 16.43 10.72 -15.85
CA THR A 287 16.02 11.56 -16.98
C THR A 287 17.01 12.69 -17.28
N GLU A 288 17.58 13.32 -16.25
CA GLU A 288 18.57 14.41 -16.37
C GLU A 288 19.90 13.95 -17.00
N LEU A 289 20.16 12.64 -17.07
CA LEU A 289 21.34 12.04 -17.71
C LEU A 289 21.08 11.62 -19.17
N ALA A 290 19.94 11.99 -19.75
CA ALA A 290 19.61 11.73 -21.14
C ALA A 290 19.17 13.00 -21.89
N THR A 291 19.46 13.06 -23.19
CA THR A 291 18.85 14.04 -24.09
C THR A 291 17.64 13.40 -24.77
N TRP A 292 16.44 13.77 -24.32
CA TRP A 292 15.19 13.30 -24.91
C TRP A 292 14.86 14.07 -26.18
N VAL A 293 14.45 13.36 -27.23
CA VAL A 293 14.28 13.96 -28.56
C VAL A 293 12.90 13.78 -29.15
N LEU A 294 12.13 12.81 -28.67
CA LEU A 294 10.74 12.62 -29.05
C LEU A 294 9.93 11.97 -27.92
N GLU A 295 8.62 12.13 -28.03
CA GLU A 295 7.60 11.53 -27.18
C GLU A 295 6.37 11.20 -28.04
N SER A 296 5.68 10.10 -27.73
CA SER A 296 4.39 9.70 -28.35
C SER A 296 3.19 10.13 -27.52
N ASP A 297 1.99 10.06 -28.07
CA ASP A 297 0.76 10.38 -27.35
C ASP A 297 0.52 9.45 -26.14
N ASP A 298 1.02 8.22 -26.21
CA ASP A 298 0.94 7.24 -25.12
C ASP A 298 1.97 7.50 -24.01
N GLY A 299 2.88 8.48 -24.17
CA GLY A 299 3.90 8.84 -23.18
C GLY A 299 5.21 8.07 -23.30
N VAL A 300 5.38 7.25 -24.35
CA VAL A 300 6.68 6.63 -24.67
C VAL A 300 7.63 7.70 -25.21
N ALA A 301 8.80 7.85 -24.59
CA ALA A 301 9.83 8.80 -24.99
C ALA A 301 11.14 8.11 -25.38
N LEU A 302 11.81 8.65 -26.40
CA LEU A 302 13.13 8.18 -26.86
C LEU A 302 14.16 9.30 -26.76
N GLY A 303 15.38 8.92 -26.39
CA GLY A 303 16.49 9.84 -26.18
C GLY A 303 17.86 9.19 -26.35
N TYR A 304 18.90 9.95 -25.99
CA TYR A 304 20.28 9.50 -25.95
C TYR A 304 20.75 9.48 -24.50
N TRP A 305 21.11 8.30 -23.99
CA TRP A 305 21.60 8.11 -22.63
C TRP A 305 23.07 8.50 -22.54
N HIS A 306 23.35 9.64 -21.91
CA HIS A 306 24.73 10.08 -21.68
C HIS A 306 25.37 9.33 -20.51
N GLY A 307 24.54 8.90 -19.56
CA GLY A 307 24.99 8.30 -18.32
C GLY A 307 25.79 9.25 -17.43
N PRO A 308 26.21 8.79 -16.25
CA PRO A 308 26.95 9.62 -15.29
C PRO A 308 28.34 10.05 -15.81
N GLU A 309 28.89 9.37 -16.81
CA GLU A 309 30.16 9.70 -17.45
C GLU A 309 30.04 10.83 -18.50
N GLY A 310 28.83 11.23 -18.87
CA GLY A 310 28.59 12.30 -19.85
C GLY A 310 28.99 11.91 -21.27
N THR A 311 28.62 10.70 -21.69
CA THR A 311 28.89 10.17 -23.03
C THR A 311 28.36 11.13 -24.11
N PRO A 312 29.17 11.57 -25.10
CA PRO A 312 28.70 12.45 -26.17
C PRO A 312 27.52 11.86 -26.95
N THR A 313 26.63 12.69 -27.47
CA THR A 313 25.38 12.26 -28.15
C THR A 313 25.61 11.28 -29.31
N ASP A 314 26.68 11.49 -30.09
CA ASP A 314 27.09 10.65 -31.21
C ASP A 314 27.67 9.28 -30.80
N ALA A 315 27.98 9.12 -29.52
CA ALA A 315 28.46 7.87 -28.92
C ALA A 315 27.49 7.29 -27.86
N ALA A 316 26.44 8.04 -27.51
CA ALA A 316 25.49 7.67 -26.47
C ALA A 316 24.54 6.57 -26.98
N PRO A 317 24.27 5.52 -26.19
CA PRO A 317 23.23 4.56 -26.51
C PRO A 317 21.84 5.23 -26.51
N LEU A 318 20.90 4.60 -27.20
CA LEU A 318 19.51 5.05 -27.25
C LEU A 318 18.81 4.65 -25.95
N ALA A 319 18.02 5.58 -25.41
CA ALA A 319 17.26 5.41 -24.19
C ALA A 319 15.76 5.39 -24.51
N LEU A 320 15.03 4.54 -23.80
CA LEU A 320 13.58 4.51 -23.75
C LEU A 320 13.10 4.87 -22.35
N LEU A 321 12.02 5.64 -22.29
CA LEU A 321 11.21 5.84 -21.11
C LEU A 321 9.76 5.50 -21.46
N GLU A 322 9.17 4.55 -20.74
CA GLU A 322 7.75 4.20 -20.84
C GLU A 322 6.90 4.87 -19.76
N PRO A 323 5.57 4.95 -19.95
CA PRO A 323 4.61 5.46 -18.95
C PRO A 323 4.66 4.74 -17.60
N SER A 324 5.12 3.48 -17.60
CA SER A 324 5.32 2.66 -16.40
C SER A 324 6.53 3.12 -15.56
N GLU A 325 7.22 4.19 -15.97
CA GLU A 325 8.54 4.61 -15.46
C GLU A 325 9.63 3.55 -15.69
N TRP A 326 9.39 2.63 -16.63
CA TRP A 326 10.41 1.72 -17.09
C TRP A 326 11.39 2.47 -18.00
N PHE A 327 12.66 2.40 -17.62
CA PHE A 327 13.76 2.88 -18.44
C PHE A 327 14.45 1.69 -19.07
N ASP A 328 14.89 1.81 -20.33
CA ASP A 328 15.78 0.81 -20.93
C ASP A 328 16.72 1.41 -21.96
N ALA A 329 17.82 0.69 -22.24
CA ALA A 329 18.66 0.95 -23.38
C ALA A 329 18.09 0.20 -24.60
N VAL A 330 17.80 0.92 -25.68
CA VAL A 330 17.20 0.34 -26.88
C VAL A 330 18.29 -0.23 -27.79
N ARG A 331 18.04 -1.41 -28.38
CA ARG A 331 18.90 -1.98 -29.43
C ARG A 331 18.94 -1.07 -30.66
N GLY A 332 20.00 -1.16 -31.45
CA GLY A 332 20.16 -0.37 -32.68
C GLY A 332 21.31 0.63 -32.63
N ARG A 333 21.52 1.33 -33.76
CA ARG A 333 22.60 2.32 -33.92
C ARG A 333 22.08 3.73 -34.16
N THR A 334 20.84 3.84 -34.62
CA THR A 334 20.22 5.08 -35.06
C THR A 334 18.91 5.30 -34.31
N LEU A 335 18.48 6.56 -34.17
CA LEU A 335 17.15 6.87 -33.64
C LEU A 335 16.06 6.14 -34.45
N THR A 336 16.27 6.01 -35.77
CA THR A 336 15.33 5.27 -36.64
C THR A 336 15.23 3.80 -36.25
N ASP A 337 16.32 3.14 -35.87
CA ASP A 337 16.29 1.77 -35.35
C ASP A 337 15.46 1.70 -34.06
N ALA A 338 15.73 2.58 -33.09
CA ALA A 338 15.00 2.59 -31.82
C ALA A 338 13.51 2.88 -32.01
N MET A 339 13.15 3.75 -32.94
CA MET A 339 11.74 4.01 -33.28
C MET A 339 11.07 2.78 -33.89
N CYS A 340 11.75 2.03 -34.77
CA CYS A 340 11.19 0.78 -35.30
C CYS A 340 10.94 -0.26 -34.20
N LEU A 341 11.82 -0.33 -33.20
CA LEU A 341 11.69 -1.27 -32.09
C LEU A 341 10.59 -0.86 -31.10
N ALA A 342 10.62 0.40 -30.64
CA ALA A 342 9.66 0.90 -29.66
C ALA A 342 8.23 0.89 -30.21
N PHE A 343 8.02 1.38 -31.45
CA PHE A 343 6.69 1.42 -32.06
C PHE A 343 6.30 0.15 -32.82
N GLY A 344 7.25 -0.79 -32.95
CA GLY A 344 6.96 -2.16 -33.37
C GLY A 344 6.69 -3.07 -32.18
N GLU A 345 6.61 -2.53 -30.96
CA GLU A 345 6.34 -3.28 -29.71
C GLU A 345 7.25 -4.49 -29.54
N TYR A 346 8.47 -4.42 -30.08
CA TYR A 346 9.44 -5.52 -30.10
C TYR A 346 8.98 -6.79 -30.84
N GLU A 347 7.90 -6.71 -31.63
CA GLU A 347 7.37 -7.81 -32.45
C GLU A 347 7.89 -7.73 -33.90
N ASP A 348 8.51 -8.79 -34.39
CA ASP A 348 9.09 -8.86 -35.74
C ASP A 348 8.07 -8.51 -36.85
N GLU A 349 6.82 -8.94 -36.67
CA GLU A 349 5.71 -8.68 -37.59
C GLU A 349 5.37 -7.18 -37.73
N LEU A 350 5.62 -6.39 -36.68
CA LEU A 350 5.36 -4.95 -36.62
C LEU A 350 6.61 -4.12 -36.94
N ILE A 351 7.79 -4.60 -36.55
CA ILE A 351 9.09 -4.00 -36.88
C ILE A 351 9.33 -4.00 -38.39
N ALA A 352 9.15 -5.13 -39.07
CA ALA A 352 9.53 -5.26 -40.48
C ALA A 352 8.78 -4.30 -41.42
N PRO A 353 7.46 -4.05 -41.28
CA PRO A 353 6.76 -2.99 -42.02
C PRO A 353 7.33 -1.60 -41.78
N LEU A 354 7.57 -1.22 -40.52
CA LEU A 354 8.13 0.08 -40.15
C LEU A 354 9.52 0.30 -40.75
N ALA A 355 10.38 -0.72 -40.64
CA ALA A 355 11.72 -0.70 -41.22
C ALA A 355 11.67 -0.50 -42.74
N ARG A 356 10.75 -1.17 -43.45
CA ARG A 356 10.57 -0.99 -44.90
C ARG A 356 10.09 0.42 -45.25
N GLU A 357 9.14 0.98 -44.52
CA GLU A 357 8.65 2.35 -44.74
C GLU A 357 9.77 3.37 -44.51
N CYS A 358 10.57 3.22 -43.45
CA CYS A 358 11.72 4.09 -43.17
C CYS A 358 12.78 4.02 -44.27
N ARG A 359 13.12 2.81 -44.76
CA ARG A 359 14.05 2.65 -45.88
C ARG A 359 13.50 3.24 -47.18
N ALA A 360 12.19 3.20 -47.41
CA ALA A 360 11.55 3.86 -48.56
C ALA A 360 11.68 5.39 -48.51
N LEU A 361 11.77 5.97 -47.30
CA LEU A 361 12.06 7.38 -47.06
C LEU A 361 13.57 7.71 -47.05
N GLY A 362 14.41 6.71 -47.31
CA GLY A 362 15.87 6.85 -47.39
C GLY A 362 16.57 6.90 -46.04
N PHE A 363 15.96 6.41 -44.96
CA PHE A 363 16.65 6.18 -43.69
C PHE A 363 17.35 4.82 -43.69
N GLU A 364 18.47 4.72 -42.99
CA GLU A 364 19.12 3.45 -42.73
C GLU A 364 18.41 2.76 -41.56
N VAL A 365 18.08 1.47 -41.71
CA VAL A 365 17.53 0.64 -40.65
C VAL A 365 18.26 -0.69 -40.65
N ALA A 366 18.88 -1.03 -39.52
CA ALA A 366 19.87 -2.11 -39.41
C ALA A 366 19.29 -3.50 -39.68
N ALA A 367 18.04 -3.73 -39.30
CA ALA A 367 17.40 -5.05 -39.33
C ALA A 367 15.88 -4.97 -39.57
N ASP A 368 15.26 -6.13 -39.78
CA ASP A 368 13.81 -6.30 -39.92
C ASP A 368 13.19 -7.10 -38.75
N ALA A 369 14.03 -7.65 -37.86
CA ALA A 369 13.65 -8.47 -36.73
C ALA A 369 14.39 -7.98 -35.47
N TYR A 370 13.77 -8.11 -34.29
CA TYR A 370 14.26 -7.61 -33.01
C TYR A 370 15.67 -8.12 -32.68
N ASP A 371 15.90 -9.43 -32.79
CA ASP A 371 17.15 -10.08 -32.42
C ASP A 371 18.35 -9.68 -33.31
N ASP A 372 18.07 -9.16 -34.50
CA ASP A 372 19.09 -8.75 -35.47
C ASP A 372 19.61 -7.32 -35.21
N PHE A 373 18.95 -6.54 -34.35
CA PHE A 373 19.44 -5.22 -33.95
C PHE A 373 20.64 -5.34 -32.98
N PRO A 374 21.71 -4.54 -33.17
CA PRO A 374 22.85 -4.54 -32.27
C PRO A 374 22.46 -4.26 -30.80
N GLU A 375 22.97 -5.07 -29.88
CA GLU A 375 22.78 -4.84 -28.45
C GLU A 375 23.47 -3.56 -27.97
N PRO A 376 22.88 -2.86 -26.99
CA PRO A 376 23.53 -1.73 -26.33
C PRO A 376 24.81 -2.19 -25.62
N GLN A 377 25.88 -1.39 -25.69
CA GLN A 377 27.22 -1.76 -25.21
C GLN A 377 27.55 -1.31 -23.77
N THR A 378 26.60 -0.71 -23.06
CA THR A 378 26.84 -0.10 -21.74
C THR A 378 25.73 -0.43 -20.77
N ASP A 379 25.98 -0.24 -19.47
CA ASP A 379 24.93 -0.24 -18.46
C ASP A 379 23.88 0.82 -18.82
N GLY A 380 22.64 0.35 -18.97
CA GLY A 380 21.52 1.16 -19.42
C GLY A 380 20.96 2.07 -18.31
N PRO A 381 20.04 2.97 -18.67
CA PRO A 381 19.36 3.86 -17.73
C PRO A 381 18.61 3.08 -16.62
N SER A 382 18.10 1.87 -16.87
CA SER A 382 17.45 1.03 -15.86
C SER A 382 18.39 0.62 -14.73
N THR A 383 19.59 0.17 -15.07
CA THR A 383 20.62 -0.21 -14.08
C THR A 383 20.99 0.99 -13.22
N TYR A 384 21.17 2.17 -13.85
CA TYR A 384 21.44 3.40 -13.11
C TYR A 384 20.28 3.78 -12.17
N ARG A 385 19.04 3.80 -12.68
CA ARG A 385 17.84 4.14 -11.89
C ARG A 385 17.71 3.22 -10.68
N TYR A 386 17.86 1.92 -10.89
CA TYR A 386 17.78 0.93 -9.82
C TYR A 386 18.83 1.17 -8.72
N GLU A 387 20.10 1.34 -9.10
CA GLU A 387 21.17 1.61 -8.15
C GLU A 387 21.03 2.98 -7.46
N PHE A 388 20.50 3.98 -8.17
CA PHE A 388 20.22 5.30 -7.59
C PHE A 388 19.07 5.23 -6.57
N LYS A 389 17.97 4.58 -6.91
CA LYS A 389 16.84 4.31 -6.02
C LYS A 389 17.28 3.61 -4.74
N LYS A 390 18.08 2.54 -4.85
CA LYS A 390 18.60 1.81 -3.70
C LYS A 390 19.44 2.69 -2.76
N ARG A 391 20.22 3.64 -3.31
CA ARG A 391 20.96 4.61 -2.50
C ARG A 391 20.04 5.60 -1.78
N LEU A 392 18.95 6.02 -2.40
CA LEU A 392 17.93 6.87 -1.76
C LEU A 392 17.24 6.12 -0.62
N GLU A 393 16.82 4.87 -0.84
CA GLU A 393 16.21 4.02 0.18
C GLU A 393 17.14 3.80 1.38
N GLU A 394 18.42 3.51 1.12
CA GLU A 394 19.42 3.35 2.18
C GLU A 394 19.56 4.61 3.02
N ARG A 395 19.59 5.77 2.36
CA ARG A 395 19.72 7.07 3.02
C ARG A 395 18.48 7.39 3.86
N ALA A 396 17.29 7.19 3.32
CA ALA A 396 16.03 7.39 4.05
C ALA A 396 15.98 6.50 5.30
N ARG A 397 16.42 5.25 5.17
CA ARG A 397 16.55 4.30 6.29
C ARG A 397 17.54 4.79 7.35
N THR A 398 18.73 5.24 6.95
CA THR A 398 19.72 5.80 7.90
C THR A 398 19.18 7.05 8.60
N ALA A 399 18.55 7.96 7.86
CA ALA A 399 17.96 9.18 8.43
C ALA A 399 16.85 8.84 9.44
N GLY A 400 16.01 7.84 9.16
CA GLY A 400 15.00 7.36 10.10
C GLY A 400 15.61 6.77 11.39
N ILE A 401 16.72 6.04 11.29
CA ILE A 401 17.46 5.53 12.46
C ILE A 401 18.03 6.70 13.29
N GLU A 402 18.70 7.66 12.65
CA GLU A 402 19.27 8.83 13.34
C GLU A 402 18.20 9.68 14.01
N ALA A 403 17.04 9.87 13.36
CA ALA A 403 15.89 10.58 13.93
C ALA A 403 15.33 9.83 15.15
N ALA A 404 15.19 8.50 15.07
CA ALA A 404 14.76 7.67 16.19
C ALA A 404 15.74 7.71 17.37
N GLU A 405 17.05 7.65 17.10
CA GLU A 405 18.10 7.79 18.13
C GLU A 405 18.06 9.17 18.80
N ALA A 406 17.91 10.25 18.01
CA ALA A 406 17.80 11.61 18.54
C ALA A 406 16.52 11.79 19.39
N ALA A 407 15.40 11.21 18.95
CA ALA A 407 14.15 11.21 19.70
C ALA A 407 14.29 10.43 21.03
N ALA A 408 15.00 9.29 21.01
CA ALA A 408 15.30 8.51 22.20
C ALA A 408 16.23 9.27 23.17
N GLU A 409 17.27 9.96 22.68
CA GLU A 409 18.14 10.80 23.50
C GLU A 409 17.36 11.97 24.14
N GLU A 410 16.50 12.64 23.38
CA GLU A 410 15.65 13.70 23.92
C GLU A 410 14.66 13.18 24.96
N ARG A 411 14.07 11.99 24.74
CA ARG A 411 13.21 11.30 25.72
C ARG A 411 13.99 10.97 26.99
N ALA A 412 15.19 10.41 26.88
CA ALA A 412 16.06 10.12 28.02
C ALA A 412 16.44 11.41 28.79
N ARG A 413 16.73 12.50 28.08
CA ARG A 413 17.02 13.81 28.68
C ARG A 413 15.81 14.37 29.42
N ARG A 414 14.61 14.29 28.85
CA ARG A 414 13.36 14.70 29.52
C ARG A 414 13.08 13.83 30.74
N SER A 415 13.23 12.51 30.62
CA SER A 415 13.12 11.55 31.72
C SER A 415 14.07 11.89 32.88
N ALA A 416 15.33 12.24 32.57
CA ALA A 416 16.32 12.65 33.56
C ALA A 416 16.03 14.02 34.22
N MET A 417 15.33 14.92 33.53
CA MET A 417 14.96 16.25 34.02
C MET A 417 13.57 16.31 34.66
N ALA A 418 12.76 15.27 34.51
CA ALA A 418 11.39 15.24 35.02
C ALA A 418 11.40 15.39 36.56
N PRO A 419 10.57 16.28 37.11
CA PRO A 419 10.42 16.40 38.56
C PRO A 419 9.98 15.06 39.13
N ARG A 420 10.68 14.59 40.15
CA ARG A 420 10.33 13.34 40.84
C ARG A 420 9.23 13.63 41.86
N ALA A 421 8.23 12.76 41.95
CA ALA A 421 7.19 12.91 42.94
C ALA A 421 7.80 12.82 44.35
N GLU A 422 7.65 13.88 45.16
CA GLU A 422 8.01 13.84 46.58
C GLU A 422 7.03 12.99 47.39
N ALA A 423 5.90 12.62 46.79
CA ALA A 423 4.87 11.80 47.41
C ALA A 423 5.39 10.39 47.69
N VAL A 424 5.38 10.01 48.97
CA VAL A 424 5.67 8.65 49.39
C VAL A 424 4.52 7.75 48.94
N VAL A 425 4.82 6.75 48.12
CA VAL A 425 3.88 5.67 47.79
C VAL A 425 3.66 4.81 49.04
N THR A 426 2.41 4.67 49.47
CA THR A 426 2.01 3.90 50.66
C THR A 426 1.10 2.73 50.28
N GLY A 427 0.56 2.01 51.27
CA GLY A 427 -0.37 0.90 51.05
C GLY A 427 0.31 -0.38 50.55
N GLU A 428 -0.31 -1.03 49.57
CA GLU A 428 0.14 -2.30 48.97
C GLU A 428 1.12 -2.09 47.80
N LEU A 429 1.12 -0.91 47.16
CA LEU A 429 2.02 -0.63 46.04
C LEU A 429 3.52 -0.82 46.34
N PRO A 430 4.07 -0.51 47.53
CA PRO A 430 5.49 -0.77 47.82
C PRO A 430 5.90 -2.23 47.66
N THR A 431 5.00 -3.18 47.96
CA THR A 431 5.26 -4.61 47.72
C THR A 431 5.33 -4.94 46.24
N LEU A 432 4.46 -4.31 45.42
CA LEU A 432 4.46 -4.50 43.97
C LEU A 432 5.66 -3.84 43.30
N ILE A 433 6.05 -2.63 43.75
CA ILE A 433 7.25 -1.94 43.30
C ILE A 433 8.49 -2.80 43.58
N ALA A 434 8.58 -3.39 44.77
CA ALA A 434 9.69 -4.28 45.12
C ALA A 434 9.74 -5.57 44.28
N ALA A 435 8.62 -5.99 43.69
CA ALA A 435 8.55 -7.17 42.84
C ALA A 435 8.97 -6.90 41.39
N LEU A 436 8.93 -5.65 40.91
CA LEU A 436 9.33 -5.30 39.56
C LEU A 436 10.82 -5.59 39.34
N GLY A 437 11.13 -6.29 38.25
CA GLY A 437 12.47 -6.75 37.92
C GLY A 437 12.85 -8.11 38.51
N HIS A 438 11.93 -8.78 39.20
CA HIS A 438 12.13 -10.12 39.75
C HIS A 438 11.43 -11.20 38.95
N GLY A 439 11.99 -12.41 38.98
CA GLY A 439 11.38 -13.58 38.35
C GLY A 439 10.20 -14.11 39.14
N ALA A 440 9.27 -14.83 38.49
CA ALA A 440 8.04 -15.30 39.14
C ALA A 440 8.28 -16.16 40.40
N ASP A 441 9.43 -16.85 40.50
CA ASP A 441 9.80 -17.70 41.64
C ASP A 441 10.55 -16.95 42.77
N ASP A 442 10.91 -15.67 42.57
CA ASP A 442 11.61 -14.86 43.56
C ASP A 442 10.68 -14.44 44.72
N ALA A 443 11.25 -14.18 45.89
CA ALA A 443 10.48 -13.88 47.10
C ALA A 443 9.62 -12.62 46.95
N GLU A 444 10.13 -11.62 46.25
CA GLU A 444 9.47 -10.35 45.98
C GLU A 444 8.27 -10.53 45.04
N ALA A 445 8.44 -11.23 43.92
CA ALA A 445 7.34 -11.57 43.00
C ALA A 445 6.28 -12.46 43.65
N GLN A 446 6.71 -13.43 44.48
CA GLN A 446 5.79 -14.26 45.26
C GLN A 446 5.00 -13.45 46.29
N ALA A 447 5.60 -12.41 46.90
CA ALA A 447 4.88 -11.51 47.79
C ALA A 447 3.83 -10.68 47.05
N ALA A 448 4.14 -10.21 45.83
CA ALA A 448 3.18 -9.53 44.96
C ALA A 448 2.01 -10.46 44.54
N LEU A 449 2.31 -11.67 44.08
CA LEU A 449 1.29 -12.67 43.74
C LEU A 449 0.41 -13.02 44.96
N ALA A 450 0.98 -13.07 46.17
CA ALA A 450 0.23 -13.34 47.39
C ALA A 450 -0.78 -12.24 47.75
N LEU A 451 -0.57 -10.98 47.34
CA LEU A 451 -1.54 -9.89 47.55
C LEU A 451 -2.86 -10.17 46.82
N PHE A 452 -2.79 -10.74 45.62
CA PHE A 452 -3.97 -11.04 44.82
C PHE A 452 -4.53 -12.45 45.12
N GLY A 453 -3.65 -13.42 45.40
CA GLY A 453 -4.03 -14.77 45.79
C GLY A 453 -4.64 -15.59 44.64
N PRO A 454 -4.61 -16.94 44.73
CA PRO A 454 -5.11 -17.81 43.66
C PRO A 454 -6.64 -17.84 43.55
N PRO A 455 -7.20 -18.29 42.40
CA PRO A 455 -6.47 -18.76 41.22
C PRO A 455 -5.98 -17.61 40.33
N PHE A 456 -4.86 -17.84 39.65
CA PHE A 456 -4.41 -17.02 38.52
C PHE A 456 -4.65 -17.79 37.24
N GLU A 457 -5.16 -17.12 36.23
CA GLU A 457 -5.06 -17.58 34.86
C GLU A 457 -3.68 -17.20 34.31
N ARG A 458 -3.04 -18.14 33.60
CA ARG A 458 -1.71 -17.93 33.02
C ARG A 458 -1.77 -18.14 31.52
N SER A 459 -1.38 -17.12 30.77
CA SER A 459 -1.24 -17.16 29.32
C SER A 459 0.15 -16.68 28.90
N GLN A 460 0.63 -17.14 27.75
CA GLN A 460 1.95 -16.82 27.22
C GLN A 460 1.89 -16.53 25.74
N TYR A 461 2.45 -15.40 25.32
CA TYR A 461 2.44 -14.95 23.93
C TYR A 461 3.81 -14.43 23.51
N PRO A 462 4.29 -14.77 22.31
CA PRO A 462 5.43 -14.09 21.72
C PRO A 462 5.01 -12.68 21.26
N VAL A 463 5.79 -11.66 21.62
CA VAL A 463 5.60 -10.27 21.16
C VAL A 463 6.94 -9.78 20.61
N GLY A 464 7.10 -9.81 19.29
CA GLY A 464 8.39 -9.56 18.66
C GLY A 464 9.44 -10.57 19.10
N ALA A 465 10.51 -10.10 19.73
CA ALA A 465 11.61 -10.94 20.22
C ALA A 465 11.43 -11.43 21.67
N VAL A 466 10.45 -10.91 22.42
CA VAL A 466 10.25 -11.22 23.84
C VAL A 466 9.05 -12.14 24.05
N THR A 467 9.08 -12.97 25.10
CA THR A 467 7.94 -13.79 25.52
C THR A 467 7.23 -13.12 26.69
N ARG A 468 5.96 -12.71 26.49
CA ARG A 468 5.12 -12.18 27.57
C ARG A 468 4.35 -13.30 28.26
N THR A 469 4.40 -13.35 29.59
CA THR A 469 3.59 -14.22 30.43
C THR A 469 2.68 -13.39 31.30
N TYR A 470 1.37 -13.56 31.13
CA TYR A 470 0.36 -12.87 31.92
C TYR A 470 -0.06 -13.76 33.09
N TYR A 471 -0.12 -13.18 34.29
CA TYR A 471 -0.76 -13.76 35.46
C TYR A 471 -1.99 -12.91 35.80
N VAL A 472 -3.15 -13.37 35.37
CA VAL A 472 -4.42 -12.65 35.50
C VAL A 472 -5.13 -13.12 36.77
N ALA A 473 -5.26 -12.24 37.75
CA ALA A 473 -6.07 -12.47 38.95
C ALA A 473 -7.49 -11.96 38.71
N GLU A 474 -8.27 -12.67 37.89
CA GLU A 474 -9.61 -12.23 37.43
C GLU A 474 -10.51 -11.75 38.58
N ARG A 475 -10.55 -12.49 39.70
CA ARG A 475 -11.38 -12.15 40.88
C ARG A 475 -10.89 -10.95 41.68
N LYS A 476 -9.65 -10.53 41.46
CA LYS A 476 -9.06 -9.35 42.07
C LYS A 476 -8.96 -8.21 41.07
N HIS A 477 -9.20 -8.45 39.79
CA HIS A 477 -9.05 -7.42 38.77
C HIS A 477 -7.64 -6.81 38.84
N ALA A 478 -6.65 -7.69 38.73
CA ALA A 478 -5.25 -7.33 38.62
C ALA A 478 -4.53 -8.26 37.64
N GLU A 479 -3.52 -7.73 36.96
CA GLU A 479 -2.66 -8.46 36.02
C GLU A 479 -1.20 -8.19 36.35
N LEU A 480 -0.38 -9.24 36.28
CA LEU A 480 1.07 -9.15 36.41
C LEU A 480 1.68 -9.67 35.10
N ILE A 481 2.48 -8.86 34.44
CA ILE A 481 3.03 -9.13 33.11
C ILE A 481 4.53 -9.35 33.24
N PHE A 482 4.96 -10.55 32.91
CA PHE A 482 6.36 -10.93 32.90
C PHE A 482 6.88 -10.94 31.46
N GLU A 483 7.98 -10.27 31.18
CA GLU A 483 8.71 -10.37 29.91
C GLU A 483 9.95 -11.21 30.12
N ASP A 484 10.10 -12.28 29.33
CA ASP A 484 11.18 -13.27 29.45
C ASP A 484 11.39 -13.79 30.89
N GLY A 485 10.27 -13.90 31.61
CA GLY A 485 10.20 -14.41 32.97
C GLY A 485 10.47 -13.38 34.07
N VAL A 486 10.68 -12.10 33.74
CA VAL A 486 10.90 -10.99 34.69
C VAL A 486 9.66 -10.11 34.77
N LEU A 487 9.20 -9.75 35.98
CA LEU A 487 8.02 -8.91 36.16
C LEU A 487 8.32 -7.46 35.70
N GLU A 488 7.67 -7.02 34.62
CA GLU A 488 7.89 -5.68 34.05
C GLU A 488 6.73 -4.72 34.34
N ASP A 489 5.50 -5.24 34.40
CA ASP A 489 4.29 -4.42 34.58
C ASP A 489 3.28 -5.09 35.52
N VAL A 490 2.61 -4.26 36.31
CA VAL A 490 1.49 -4.65 37.16
C VAL A 490 0.35 -3.69 36.93
N ARG A 491 -0.83 -4.19 36.58
CA ARG A 491 -2.03 -3.37 36.33
C ARG A 491 -3.16 -3.76 37.26
N ILE A 492 -3.85 -2.76 37.82
CA ILE A 492 -4.91 -2.97 38.81
C ILE A 492 -6.09 -2.07 38.49
N TRP A 493 -7.27 -2.65 38.24
CA TRP A 493 -8.49 -1.89 38.00
C TRP A 493 -9.08 -1.41 39.33
N VAL A 494 -9.09 -0.10 39.53
CA VAL A 494 -9.64 0.55 40.73
C VAL A 494 -11.14 0.75 40.59
N ARG A 495 -11.62 0.98 39.36
CA ARG A 495 -13.02 1.12 39.00
C ARG A 495 -13.43 0.00 38.05
N GLY A 496 -14.61 -0.57 38.28
CA GLY A 496 -15.17 -1.59 37.41
C GLY A 496 -15.74 -0.97 36.12
N SER A 497 -15.64 -1.73 35.03
CA SER A 497 -16.29 -1.51 33.73
C SER A 497 -17.31 -2.63 33.46
N ASP A 498 -17.93 -2.61 32.28
CA ASP A 498 -18.83 -3.68 31.84
C ASP A 498 -18.11 -5.02 31.64
N GLU A 499 -16.80 -4.99 31.39
CA GLU A 499 -15.97 -6.18 31.11
C GLU A 499 -15.13 -6.63 32.31
N ARG A 500 -14.78 -5.71 33.23
CA ARG A 500 -13.87 -5.99 34.35
C ARG A 500 -14.43 -5.41 35.65
N GLY A 501 -14.37 -6.16 36.73
CA GLY A 501 -14.73 -5.63 38.05
C GLY A 501 -13.66 -4.71 38.66
N ALA A 502 -13.89 -4.28 39.90
CA ALA A 502 -12.97 -3.40 40.64
C ALA A 502 -12.19 -4.17 41.71
N TYR A 503 -10.92 -3.82 41.91
CA TYR A 503 -10.13 -4.31 43.03
C TYR A 503 -10.87 -4.03 44.34
N ALA A 504 -11.03 -5.05 45.18
CA ALA A 504 -11.94 -4.99 46.32
C ALA A 504 -11.51 -4.00 47.42
N ARG A 505 -10.26 -3.52 47.41
CA ARG A 505 -9.69 -2.61 48.42
C ARG A 505 -8.85 -1.52 47.75
N PRO A 506 -9.46 -0.66 46.91
CA PRO A 506 -8.71 0.31 46.11
C PRO A 506 -7.92 1.28 47.00
N GLU A 507 -8.51 1.71 48.12
CA GLU A 507 -7.86 2.55 49.13
C GLU A 507 -6.69 1.88 49.88
N GLY A 508 -6.60 0.54 49.79
CA GLY A 508 -5.48 -0.23 50.33
C GLY A 508 -4.27 -0.27 49.40
N LEU A 509 -4.44 0.03 48.10
CA LEU A 509 -3.34 0.12 47.16
C LEU A 509 -2.44 1.31 47.48
N ILE A 510 -3.05 2.49 47.62
CA ILE A 510 -2.43 3.75 48.03
C ILE A 510 -3.39 4.46 48.97
N ASP A 511 -2.94 4.85 50.16
CA ASP A 511 -3.82 5.48 51.15
C ASP A 511 -4.49 6.73 50.58
N GLY A 512 -5.81 6.78 50.51
CA GLY A 512 -6.55 7.97 50.04
C GLY A 512 -6.63 8.14 48.52
N VAL A 513 -6.24 7.12 47.74
CA VAL A 513 -6.57 7.02 46.31
C VAL A 513 -7.60 5.91 46.12
N GLY A 514 -8.68 6.20 45.41
CA GLY A 514 -9.76 5.26 45.13
C GLY A 514 -10.50 5.60 43.82
N PRO A 515 -11.61 4.90 43.52
CA PRO A 515 -12.31 5.04 42.24
C PRO A 515 -12.94 6.41 42.02
N ASP A 516 -13.18 7.17 43.10
CA ASP A 516 -13.72 8.53 43.03
C ASP A 516 -12.63 9.61 43.01
N THR A 517 -11.35 9.23 43.16
CA THR A 517 -10.24 10.19 43.14
C THR A 517 -10.13 10.82 41.76
N THR A 518 -10.14 12.14 41.72
CA THR A 518 -10.04 12.92 40.49
C THR A 518 -8.60 13.12 40.06
N ARG A 519 -8.40 13.42 38.77
CA ARG A 519 -7.09 13.81 38.23
C ARG A 519 -6.45 14.99 38.99
N GLU A 520 -7.23 16.00 39.35
CA GLU A 520 -6.75 17.16 40.11
C GLU A 520 -6.18 16.74 41.48
N GLN A 521 -6.83 15.82 42.18
CA GLN A 521 -6.35 15.29 43.46
C GLN A 521 -5.07 14.44 43.31
N ILE A 522 -4.92 13.72 42.20
CA ILE A 522 -3.68 13.01 41.89
C ILE A 522 -2.54 14.00 41.66
N LEU A 523 -2.75 15.04 40.86
CA LEU A 523 -1.75 16.08 40.59
C LEU A 523 -1.38 16.88 41.85
N GLU A 524 -2.35 17.21 42.70
CA GLU A 524 -2.08 17.88 43.99
C GLU A 524 -1.18 17.02 44.88
N ARG A 525 -1.39 15.70 44.87
CA ARG A 525 -0.65 14.77 45.72
C ARG A 525 0.73 14.43 45.18
N PHE A 526 0.82 14.01 43.92
CA PHE A 526 2.04 13.49 43.31
C PHE A 526 2.87 14.57 42.61
N GLY A 527 2.33 15.77 42.45
CA GLY A 527 2.99 16.90 41.81
C GLY A 527 2.84 16.88 40.29
N THR A 528 3.87 17.36 39.60
CA THR A 528 3.89 17.37 38.13
C THR A 528 4.27 15.99 37.61
N PRO A 529 3.46 15.36 36.74
CA PRO A 529 3.79 14.08 36.13
C PRO A 529 4.98 14.21 35.17
N GLU A 530 5.71 13.10 34.99
CA GLU A 530 6.75 12.98 33.96
C GLU A 530 6.14 12.90 32.56
N TRP A 531 4.99 12.24 32.44
CA TRP A 531 4.24 12.14 31.20
C TRP A 531 2.74 12.27 31.49
N SER A 532 2.03 12.93 30.58
CA SER A 532 0.64 13.31 30.78
C SER A 532 -0.06 13.42 29.43
N ASN A 533 -1.24 12.82 29.29
CA ASN A 533 -2.12 13.01 28.14
C ASN A 533 -3.58 13.23 28.59
N ALA A 534 -4.57 13.12 27.69
CA ALA A 534 -5.97 13.33 28.06
C ALA A 534 -6.51 12.27 29.06
N HIS A 535 -5.91 11.07 29.06
CA HIS A 535 -6.45 9.88 29.73
C HIS A 535 -5.55 9.34 30.85
N ALA A 536 -4.32 9.82 30.99
CA ALA A 536 -3.41 9.29 32.00
C ALA A 536 -2.32 10.28 32.41
N ASP A 537 -1.83 10.07 33.63
CA ASP A 537 -0.66 10.73 34.20
C ASP A 537 0.32 9.68 34.74
N ARG A 538 1.62 9.86 34.46
CA ARG A 538 2.70 8.97 34.88
C ARG A 538 3.70 9.71 35.76
N PHE A 539 4.05 9.12 36.89
CA PHE A 539 4.93 9.71 37.90
C PHE A 539 6.09 8.76 38.23
N TRP A 540 7.26 9.33 38.48
CA TRP A 540 8.37 8.60 39.08
C TRP A 540 8.06 8.23 40.53
N THR A 541 8.40 7.01 40.92
CA THR A 541 8.50 6.65 42.34
C THR A 541 9.80 7.21 42.96
N ALA A 542 9.85 7.30 44.30
CA ALA A 542 10.94 7.98 45.01
C ALA A 542 12.35 7.45 44.66
N GLU A 543 13.37 8.31 44.83
CA GLU A 543 14.75 8.14 44.32
C GLU A 543 15.46 6.83 44.73
N ASP A 544 15.07 6.22 45.85
CA ASP A 544 15.69 5.00 46.37
C ASP A 544 15.01 3.70 45.91
N ALA A 545 13.95 3.79 45.10
CA ALA A 545 13.28 2.59 44.57
C ALA A 545 14.24 1.85 43.62
N PRO A 546 14.60 0.58 43.90
CA PRO A 546 15.37 -0.22 42.96
C PRO A 546 14.60 -0.30 41.64
N ASN A 547 15.31 -0.22 40.52
CA ASN A 547 14.81 -0.46 39.16
C ASN A 547 13.99 0.66 38.49
N ARG A 548 14.06 1.93 38.94
CA ARG A 548 13.44 3.09 38.25
C ARG A 548 11.99 2.80 37.82
N VAL A 549 11.09 2.75 38.79
CA VAL A 549 9.68 2.38 38.59
C VAL A 549 8.80 3.62 38.40
N PHE A 550 7.86 3.52 37.47
CA PHE A 550 6.77 4.48 37.28
C PHE A 550 5.50 4.00 37.98
N VAL A 551 4.71 4.94 38.49
CA VAL A 551 3.29 4.75 38.80
C VAL A 551 2.47 5.56 37.80
N ARG A 552 1.52 4.91 37.13
CA ARG A 552 0.62 5.54 36.17
C ARG A 552 -0.81 5.43 36.66
N PHE A 553 -1.56 6.52 36.51
CA PHE A 553 -2.98 6.61 36.81
C PHE A 553 -3.72 6.84 35.50
N GLU A 554 -4.67 5.97 35.17
CA GLU A 554 -5.58 6.17 34.03
C GLU A 554 -6.91 6.74 34.50
N TYR A 555 -7.54 7.56 33.65
CA TYR A 555 -8.74 8.31 33.97
C TYR A 555 -9.89 8.00 33.01
N VAL A 556 -11.05 7.70 33.58
CA VAL A 556 -12.33 7.64 32.87
C VAL A 556 -13.26 8.64 33.55
N ASP A 557 -13.88 9.52 32.75
CA ASP A 557 -14.71 10.63 33.24
C ASP A 557 -14.00 11.52 34.29
N GLY A 558 -12.68 11.67 34.15
CA GLY A 558 -11.84 12.48 35.05
C GLY A 558 -11.54 11.83 36.42
N GLN A 559 -11.93 10.58 36.63
CA GLN A 559 -11.69 9.81 37.86
C GLN A 559 -10.76 8.62 37.61
N VAL A 560 -9.99 8.22 38.62
CA VAL A 560 -9.05 7.09 38.52
C VAL A 560 -9.80 5.79 38.19
N SER A 561 -9.39 5.17 37.09
CA SER A 561 -9.98 3.93 36.57
C SER A 561 -9.06 2.74 36.83
N ASP A 562 -7.77 2.86 36.51
CA ASP A 562 -6.73 1.90 36.87
C ASP A 562 -5.44 2.57 37.32
N ILE A 563 -4.65 1.77 38.03
CA ILE A 563 -3.30 2.09 38.46
C ILE A 563 -2.38 1.04 37.85
N SER A 564 -1.32 1.47 37.17
CA SER A 564 -0.26 0.58 36.71
C SER A 564 1.10 0.94 37.29
N LEU A 565 1.94 -0.08 37.47
CA LEU A 565 3.32 0.04 37.91
C LEU A 565 4.20 -0.61 36.85
N THR A 566 5.09 0.17 36.26
CA THR A 566 5.93 -0.30 35.16
C THR A 566 7.38 0.00 35.47
N ARG A 567 8.26 -0.96 35.23
CA ARG A 567 9.71 -0.76 35.29
C ARG A 567 10.18 0.02 34.07
N GLU A 568 11.10 0.97 34.22
CA GLU A 568 11.76 1.57 33.06
C GLU A 568 12.59 0.47 32.35
N SER A 569 12.13 0.06 31.17
CA SER A 569 12.91 -0.80 30.28
C SER A 569 13.87 0.07 29.45
N PRO A 570 15.10 -0.37 29.16
CA PRO A 570 16.01 0.34 28.26
C PRO A 570 15.43 0.59 26.86
N GLU A 571 14.40 -0.18 26.48
CA GLU A 571 13.74 -0.12 25.17
C GLU A 571 12.50 0.79 25.13
N GLN A 572 12.04 1.33 26.27
CA GLN A 572 10.91 2.28 26.39
C GLN A 572 11.39 3.74 26.46
#